data_AF-A0A9D6S763-F1
#
_entry.id   AF-A0A9D6S763-F1
#
_cell.length_a   1.000
_cell.length_b   1.000
_cell.length_c   1.000
_cell.angle_alpha   90.00
_cell.angle_beta   90.00
_cell.angle_gamma   90.00
#
_symmetry.space_group_name_H-M   'P 1'
#
loop_
_entity.id
_entity.type
_entity.pdbx_description
1 polymer ?
#
loop_
_entity_poly.entity_id
_entity_poly.type
_entity_poly.pdbx_seq_one_letter_code
_entity_poly.pdbx_strand_id
1 'polypeptide(L)'
;MRLKPYFLLFIVTIISLVSLNIFLQTNKEKESDTKIQNQLRETLATHFNFHLINKNEDPNTYTRSQMSICYQNGGIDLCYKHVANLLYYQFGLEKNIDLFESNENYPEIFSRCHEVTHFLSRLDYDLEKSLPKVFDKCSFICHGGCYHGTVEAYLNSKNIRSSSDNSDEKIAKEIPILCGKQSDYDIPQKYDECVHGIGHGTMYVTDQEVPIALQLCDQLTSSHDQEACYSGVFHENSSSSTNTDHPGKYYKKDDPMYPCNILEEKYLPLCYRYQSSFFAFFLTNHDWQQTANLCLQVPPKYQYECFQTIGTNQVGFTQDLGLMAQNCYSMPPQYQSICISGVVISLAGRYTNQPEKILAFCSSIDPNQQLACYGQMGKSISAWSRDSNSKKNICQKVTDPLFATICENAT
;
A
#
# COMPACT_ATOMS: atom_id res chain seq x y z
N MET A 1 -68.22 2.41 8.17
CA MET A 1 -67.27 1.88 7.16
C MET A 1 -66.65 0.59 7.72
N ARG A 2 -67.08 -0.60 7.25
CA ARG A 2 -66.48 -1.87 7.68
C ARG A 2 -65.22 -2.12 6.85
N LEU A 3 -64.04 -2.07 7.47
CA LEU A 3 -62.80 -2.49 6.83
C LEU A 3 -62.94 -3.96 6.39
N LYS A 4 -62.67 -4.23 5.10
CA LYS A 4 -62.72 -5.59 4.55
C LYS A 4 -61.67 -6.47 5.26
N PRO A 5 -61.97 -7.75 5.57
CA PRO A 5 -61.09 -8.65 6.33
C PRO A 5 -59.68 -8.79 5.72
N TYR A 6 -59.56 -8.64 4.40
CA TYR A 6 -58.28 -8.64 3.68
C TYR A 6 -57.34 -7.48 4.04
N PHE A 7 -57.88 -6.33 4.47
CA PHE A 7 -57.08 -5.16 4.84
C PHE A 7 -56.44 -5.32 6.23
N LEU A 8 -57.16 -5.98 7.16
CA LEU A 8 -56.61 -6.33 8.47
C LEU A 8 -55.48 -7.37 8.35
N LEU A 9 -55.66 -8.38 7.48
CA LEU A 9 -54.63 -9.39 7.24
C LEU A 9 -53.35 -8.77 6.65
N PHE A 10 -53.50 -7.83 5.72
CA PHE A 10 -52.37 -7.11 5.12
C PHE A 10 -51.57 -6.28 6.14
N ILE A 11 -52.25 -5.55 7.03
CA ILE A 11 -51.61 -4.77 8.09
C ILE A 11 -50.84 -5.68 9.07
N VAL A 12 -51.44 -6.81 9.48
CA VAL A 12 -50.79 -7.75 10.40
C VAL A 12 -49.51 -8.34 9.78
N THR A 13 -49.53 -8.67 8.49
CA THR A 13 -48.35 -9.18 7.78
C THR A 13 -47.24 -8.13 7.69
N ILE A 14 -47.57 -6.87 7.39
CA ILE A 14 -46.59 -5.77 7.36
C ILE A 14 -45.97 -5.55 8.74
N ILE A 15 -46.78 -5.47 9.80
CA ILE A 15 -46.30 -5.28 11.17
C ILE A 15 -45.38 -6.44 11.59
N SER A 16 -45.73 -7.67 11.21
CA SER A 16 -44.91 -8.86 11.50
C SER A 16 -43.57 -8.83 10.78
N LEU A 17 -43.55 -8.44 9.50
CA LEU A 17 -42.32 -8.29 8.71
C LEU A 17 -41.42 -7.18 9.26
N VAL A 18 -41.98 -6.02 9.61
CA VAL A 18 -41.23 -4.90 10.21
C VAL A 18 -40.65 -5.31 11.57
N SER A 19 -41.44 -5.98 12.42
CA SER A 19 -40.99 -6.44 13.74
C SER A 19 -39.88 -7.49 13.64
N LEU A 20 -39.99 -8.42 12.69
CA LEU A 20 -38.94 -9.41 12.43
C LEU A 20 -37.66 -8.74 11.92
N ASN A 21 -37.77 -7.74 11.05
CA ASN A 21 -36.61 -7.02 10.54
C ASN A 21 -35.88 -6.23 11.64
N ILE A 22 -36.63 -5.55 12.52
CA ILE A 22 -36.08 -4.87 13.71
C ILE A 22 -35.41 -5.88 14.65
N PHE A 23 -36.04 -7.03 14.91
CA PHE A 23 -35.46 -8.08 15.75
C PHE A 23 -34.17 -8.68 15.15
N LEU A 24 -34.12 -8.90 13.84
CA LEU A 24 -32.92 -9.38 13.15
C LEU A 24 -31.79 -8.34 13.19
N GLN A 25 -32.12 -7.07 13.03
CA GLN A 25 -31.14 -5.97 13.05
C GLN A 25 -30.55 -5.78 14.45
N THR A 26 -31.39 -5.77 15.48
CA THR A 26 -30.94 -5.67 16.89
C THR A 26 -30.09 -6.87 17.33
N ASN A 27 -30.41 -8.09 16.86
CA ASN A 27 -29.55 -9.25 17.13
C ASN A 27 -28.19 -9.16 16.44
N LYS A 28 -28.15 -8.69 15.18
CA LYS A 28 -26.88 -8.44 14.46
C LYS A 28 -26.03 -7.38 15.17
N GLU A 29 -26.64 -6.29 15.63
CA GLU A 29 -25.96 -5.25 16.41
C GLU A 29 -25.37 -5.82 17.70
N LYS A 30 -26.14 -6.63 18.45
CA LYS A 30 -25.67 -7.25 19.69
C LYS A 30 -24.55 -8.28 19.48
N GLU A 31 -24.62 -9.06 18.40
CA GLU A 31 -23.57 -10.00 18.02
C GLU A 31 -22.29 -9.26 17.61
N SER A 32 -22.44 -8.18 16.84
CA SER A 32 -21.34 -7.26 16.49
C SER A 32 -20.68 -6.66 17.72
N ASP A 33 -21.46 -6.11 18.66
CA ASP A 33 -20.95 -5.55 19.92
C ASP A 33 -20.18 -6.59 20.74
N THR A 34 -20.68 -7.81 20.82
CA THR A 34 -20.01 -8.90 21.54
C THR A 34 -18.68 -9.26 20.88
N LYS A 35 -18.64 -9.32 19.55
CA LYS A 35 -17.41 -9.58 18.79
C LYS A 35 -16.38 -8.47 18.99
N ILE A 36 -16.79 -7.21 18.94
CA ILE A 36 -15.94 -6.03 19.18
C ILE A 36 -15.33 -6.09 20.58
N GLN A 37 -16.13 -6.36 21.61
CA GLN A 37 -15.65 -6.46 22.99
C GLN A 37 -14.64 -7.60 23.18
N ASN A 38 -14.83 -8.73 22.52
CA ASN A 38 -13.87 -9.84 22.58
C ASN A 38 -12.54 -9.48 21.90
N GLN A 39 -12.58 -8.87 20.72
CA GLN A 39 -11.37 -8.46 19.99
C GLN A 39 -10.55 -7.40 20.75
N LEU A 40 -11.23 -6.44 21.38
CA LEU A 40 -10.57 -5.47 22.25
C LEU A 40 -9.95 -6.14 23.48
N ARG A 41 -10.64 -7.10 24.12
CA ARG A 41 -10.08 -7.85 25.26
C ARG A 41 -8.85 -8.67 24.86
N GLU A 42 -8.90 -9.37 23.73
CA GLU A 42 -7.75 -10.13 23.21
C GLU A 42 -6.55 -9.21 22.96
N THR A 43 -6.78 -8.04 22.37
CA THR A 43 -5.73 -7.05 22.08
C THR A 43 -5.13 -6.47 23.36
N LEU A 44 -5.96 -6.14 24.36
CA LEU A 44 -5.51 -5.61 25.65
C LEU A 44 -4.82 -6.67 26.53
N ALA A 45 -5.10 -7.96 26.29
CA ALA A 45 -4.46 -9.07 27.00
C ALA A 45 -3.04 -9.39 26.47
N THR A 46 -2.61 -8.73 25.38
CA THR A 46 -1.25 -8.88 24.87
C THR A 46 -0.22 -8.27 25.83
N HIS A 47 1.03 -8.70 25.71
CA HIS A 47 2.13 -8.22 26.56
C HIS A 47 2.65 -6.82 26.18
N PHE A 48 2.07 -6.17 25.16
CA PHE A 48 2.51 -4.87 24.65
C PHE A 48 2.02 -3.68 25.50
N ASN A 49 1.08 -3.89 26.43
CA ASN A 49 0.53 -2.84 27.32
C ASN A 49 -0.24 -1.72 26.59
N PHE A 50 -1.02 -2.07 25.57
CA PHE A 50 -1.99 -1.15 24.98
C PHE A 50 -3.08 -0.74 25.97
N HIS A 51 -3.72 0.40 25.72
CA HIS A 51 -4.89 0.83 26.49
C HIS A 51 -5.95 1.46 25.60
N LEU A 52 -7.20 1.48 26.07
CA LEU A 52 -8.30 2.16 25.38
C LEU A 52 -8.18 3.68 25.54
N ILE A 53 -8.63 4.42 24.53
CA ILE A 53 -8.68 5.88 24.57
C ILE A 53 -9.59 6.36 25.71
N ASN A 54 -9.11 7.36 26.45
CA ASN A 54 -9.91 7.99 27.49
C ASN A 54 -10.80 9.10 26.90
N LYS A 55 -11.96 9.36 27.53
CA LYS A 55 -12.94 10.36 27.03
C LYS A 55 -12.37 11.76 26.77
N ASN A 56 -11.32 12.16 27.49
CA ASN A 56 -10.71 13.49 27.39
C ASN A 56 -9.39 13.48 26.60
N GLU A 57 -9.01 12.35 26.03
CA GLU A 57 -7.75 12.19 25.33
C GLU A 57 -7.92 12.57 23.85
N ASP A 58 -6.96 13.31 23.31
CA ASP A 58 -6.95 13.70 21.91
C ASP A 58 -6.60 12.48 21.01
N PRO A 59 -7.42 12.15 19.99
CA PRO A 59 -7.18 10.99 19.13
C PRO A 59 -5.83 10.98 18.41
N ASN A 60 -5.27 12.14 18.05
CA ASN A 60 -3.95 12.21 17.41
C ASN A 60 -2.85 11.77 18.38
N THR A 61 -2.87 12.34 19.58
CA THR A 61 -1.92 12.02 20.65
C THR A 61 -2.05 10.57 21.10
N TYR A 62 -3.28 10.07 21.24
CA TYR A 62 -3.55 8.68 21.56
C TYR A 62 -3.04 7.72 20.48
N THR A 63 -3.36 7.97 19.20
CA THR A 63 -2.93 7.09 18.10
C THR A 63 -1.41 6.97 18.04
N ARG A 64 -0.71 8.11 18.17
CA ARG A 64 0.75 8.12 18.26
C ARG A 64 1.27 7.37 19.47
N SER A 65 0.65 7.53 20.65
CA SER A 65 1.10 6.84 21.86
C SER A 65 0.99 5.32 21.71
N GLN A 66 -0.08 4.80 21.11
CA GLN A 66 -0.24 3.36 20.88
C GLN A 66 0.73 2.84 19.81
N MET A 67 0.93 3.59 18.72
CA MET A 67 1.89 3.24 17.67
C MET A 67 3.34 3.27 18.20
N SER A 68 3.65 4.19 19.11
CA SER A 68 4.97 4.30 19.75
C SER A 68 5.34 3.05 20.54
N ILE A 69 4.36 2.34 21.13
CA ILE A 69 4.59 1.07 21.81
C ILE A 69 5.23 0.06 20.84
N CYS A 70 4.68 -0.11 19.64
CA CYS A 70 5.23 -1.05 18.66
C CYS A 70 6.57 -0.58 18.08
N TYR A 71 6.68 0.72 17.82
CA TYR A 71 7.92 1.33 17.34
C TYR A 71 9.09 1.09 18.31
N GLN A 72 8.84 1.23 19.62
CA GLN A 72 9.85 1.01 20.66
C GLN A 72 10.16 -0.47 20.92
N ASN A 73 9.22 -1.37 20.62
CA ASN A 73 9.40 -2.83 20.76
C ASN A 73 10.07 -3.48 19.53
N GLY A 74 10.93 -2.74 18.83
CA GLY A 74 11.69 -3.26 17.68
C GLY A 74 10.87 -3.41 16.39
N GLY A 75 9.65 -2.87 16.36
CA GLY A 75 8.86 -2.78 15.13
C GLY A 75 8.34 -4.11 14.58
N ILE A 76 8.06 -5.07 15.47
CA ILE A 76 7.54 -6.41 15.10
C ILE A 76 6.10 -6.34 14.57
N ASP A 77 5.83 -7.07 13.49
CA ASP A 77 4.57 -7.00 12.75
C ASP A 77 3.37 -7.45 13.59
N LEU A 78 3.55 -8.43 14.48
CA LEU A 78 2.49 -8.85 15.39
C LEU A 78 1.99 -7.71 16.28
N CYS A 79 2.89 -6.84 16.76
CA CYS A 79 2.48 -5.67 17.56
C CYS A 79 1.62 -4.73 16.71
N TYR A 80 2.04 -4.44 15.47
CA TYR A 80 1.31 -3.56 14.56
C TYR A 80 -0.05 -4.13 14.15
N LYS A 81 -0.17 -5.45 14.00
CA LYS A 81 -1.47 -6.11 13.83
C LYS A 81 -2.39 -5.86 15.03
N HIS A 82 -1.87 -5.96 16.24
CA HIS A 82 -2.66 -5.73 17.45
C HIS A 82 -3.06 -4.26 17.63
N VAL A 83 -2.14 -3.31 17.41
CA VAL A 83 -2.49 -1.89 17.48
C VAL A 83 -3.50 -1.50 16.40
N ALA A 84 -3.42 -2.08 15.19
CA ALA A 84 -4.43 -1.88 14.16
C ALA A 84 -5.83 -2.34 14.61
N ASN A 85 -5.92 -3.51 15.27
CA ASN A 85 -7.19 -3.99 15.84
C ASN A 85 -7.74 -3.02 16.89
N LEU A 86 -6.88 -2.59 17.83
CA LEU A 86 -7.24 -1.62 18.86
C LEU A 86 -7.79 -0.32 18.26
N LEU A 87 -7.09 0.22 17.27
CA LEU A 87 -7.45 1.48 16.62
C LEU A 87 -8.73 1.34 15.78
N TYR A 88 -8.87 0.24 15.02
CA TYR A 88 -10.05 -0.03 14.21
C TYR A 88 -11.32 -0.10 15.06
N TYR A 89 -11.30 -0.86 16.15
CA TYR A 89 -12.48 -1.03 17.00
C TYR A 89 -12.86 0.22 17.81
N GLN A 90 -11.99 1.23 17.87
CA GLN A 90 -12.29 2.50 18.54
C GLN A 90 -12.72 3.61 17.57
N PHE A 91 -12.16 3.63 16.35
CA PHE A 91 -12.37 4.74 15.42
C PHE A 91 -12.93 4.36 14.05
N GLY A 92 -12.87 3.07 13.66
CA GLY A 92 -13.19 2.62 12.32
C GLY A 92 -12.10 2.96 11.30
N LEU A 93 -12.26 2.54 10.03
CA LEU A 93 -11.24 2.73 9.00
C LEU A 93 -11.01 4.20 8.64
N GLU A 94 -12.05 4.90 8.20
CA GLU A 94 -11.97 6.27 7.67
C GLU A 94 -11.28 7.22 8.65
N LYS A 95 -11.71 7.20 9.92
CA LYS A 95 -11.11 8.04 10.96
C LYS A 95 -9.63 7.71 11.20
N ASN A 96 -9.23 6.44 11.12
CA ASN A 96 -7.82 6.07 11.27
C ASN A 96 -6.97 6.52 10.08
N ILE A 97 -7.51 6.51 8.87
CA ILE A 97 -6.83 7.06 7.69
C ILE A 97 -6.56 8.56 7.88
N ASP A 98 -7.55 9.33 8.33
CA ASP A 98 -7.38 10.76 8.66
C ASP A 98 -6.32 10.99 9.76
N LEU A 99 -6.33 10.15 10.80
CA LEU A 99 -5.37 10.24 11.90
C LEU A 99 -3.95 9.90 11.42
N PHE A 100 -3.80 8.93 10.52
CA PHE A 100 -2.49 8.56 10.00
C PHE A 100 -1.94 9.65 9.09
N GLU A 101 -2.78 10.24 8.22
CA GLU A 101 -2.42 11.39 7.40
C GLU A 101 -1.96 12.57 8.26
N SER A 102 -2.73 12.92 9.30
CA SER A 102 -2.43 14.05 10.19
C SER A 102 -1.14 13.86 11.01
N ASN A 103 -0.70 12.62 11.20
CA ASN A 103 0.45 12.28 12.04
C ASN A 103 1.60 11.62 11.26
N GLU A 104 1.58 11.60 9.92
CA GLU A 104 2.56 10.87 9.12
C GLU A 104 3.99 11.40 9.28
N ASN A 105 4.16 12.65 9.70
CA ASN A 105 5.49 13.23 9.94
C ASN A 105 6.13 12.71 11.26
N TYR A 106 5.40 11.99 12.11
CA TYR A 106 5.95 11.41 13.34
C TYR A 106 6.58 10.03 13.08
N PRO A 107 7.82 9.75 13.56
CA PRO A 107 8.54 8.51 13.26
C PRO A 107 7.77 7.22 13.60
N GLU A 108 7.04 7.22 14.71
CA GLU A 108 6.24 6.08 15.17
C GLU A 108 5.08 5.74 14.23
N ILE A 109 4.58 6.72 13.47
CA ILE A 109 3.60 6.50 12.40
C ILE A 109 4.35 6.16 11.12
N PHE A 110 5.22 7.07 10.67
CA PHE A 110 5.91 7.02 9.38
C PHE A 110 6.52 5.65 9.05
N SER A 111 7.16 5.03 10.04
CA SER A 111 7.93 3.79 9.90
C SER A 111 7.12 2.59 9.43
N ARG A 112 5.85 2.49 9.85
CA ARG A 112 5.02 1.28 9.69
C ARG A 112 3.57 1.58 9.34
N CYS A 113 3.31 2.78 8.83
CA CYS A 113 1.95 3.19 8.55
C CYS A 113 1.34 2.42 7.37
N HIS A 114 2.16 2.01 6.38
CA HIS A 114 1.72 1.20 5.25
C HIS A 114 1.14 -0.14 5.73
N GLU A 115 1.93 -0.92 6.47
CA GLU A 115 1.56 -2.24 6.98
C GLU A 115 0.35 -2.17 7.92
N VAL A 116 0.27 -1.14 8.77
CA VAL A 116 -0.89 -0.95 9.66
C VAL A 116 -2.17 -0.65 8.87
N THR A 117 -2.09 0.13 7.79
CA THR A 117 -3.28 0.39 6.94
C THR A 117 -3.77 -0.87 6.22
N HIS A 118 -2.91 -1.87 5.95
CA HIS A 118 -3.38 -3.17 5.47
C HIS A 118 -4.28 -3.82 6.52
N PHE A 119 -3.82 -3.90 7.77
CA PHE A 119 -4.59 -4.53 8.84
C PHE A 119 -5.93 -3.82 9.09
N LEU A 120 -5.93 -2.48 9.09
CA LEU A 120 -7.15 -1.69 9.27
C LEU A 120 -8.19 -1.98 8.19
N SER A 121 -7.79 -2.00 6.91
CA SER A 121 -8.74 -2.20 5.81
C SER A 121 -9.14 -3.66 5.64
N ARG A 122 -8.29 -4.62 6.01
CA ARG A 122 -8.68 -6.04 6.12
C ARG A 122 -9.82 -6.23 7.11
N LEU A 123 -9.77 -5.56 8.28
CA LEU A 123 -10.84 -5.59 9.28
C LEU A 123 -12.14 -4.95 8.75
N ASP A 124 -12.04 -3.83 8.03
CA ASP A 124 -13.20 -3.17 7.44
C ASP A 124 -13.86 -4.01 6.34
N TYR A 125 -13.04 -4.62 5.47
CA TYR A 125 -13.53 -5.55 4.46
C TYR A 125 -14.23 -6.75 5.10
N ASP A 126 -13.76 -7.23 6.25
CA ASP A 126 -14.41 -8.33 6.96
C ASP A 126 -15.82 -8.03 7.47
N LEU A 127 -16.18 -6.75 7.59
CA LEU A 127 -17.54 -6.31 7.91
C LEU A 127 -18.33 -5.92 6.66
N GLU A 128 -17.72 -5.15 5.75
CA GLU A 128 -18.40 -4.61 4.56
C GLU A 128 -18.60 -5.64 3.45
N LYS A 129 -17.64 -6.55 3.28
CA LYS A 129 -17.55 -7.54 2.18
C LYS A 129 -17.73 -6.90 0.79
N SER A 130 -17.21 -5.69 0.61
CA SER A 130 -17.34 -4.90 -0.62
C SER A 130 -16.09 -4.07 -0.86
N LEU A 131 -15.36 -4.38 -1.94
CA LEU A 131 -14.16 -3.64 -2.35
C LEU A 131 -14.45 -2.13 -2.54
N PRO A 132 -15.47 -1.72 -3.34
CA PRO A 132 -15.75 -0.29 -3.55
C PRO A 132 -16.02 0.48 -2.26
N LYS A 133 -16.82 -0.09 -1.34
CA LYS A 133 -17.16 0.59 -0.09
C LYS A 133 -15.97 0.83 0.84
N VAL A 134 -15.03 -0.12 0.89
CA VAL A 134 -13.82 0.05 1.70
C VAL A 134 -12.88 1.03 1.00
N PHE A 135 -12.74 0.93 -0.32
CA PHE A 135 -11.94 1.85 -1.14
C PHE A 135 -12.38 3.32 -1.01
N ASP A 136 -13.68 3.58 -0.84
CA ASP A 136 -14.22 4.92 -0.62
C ASP A 136 -13.76 5.55 0.70
N LYS A 137 -13.34 4.73 1.68
CA LYS A 137 -12.80 5.16 2.98
C LYS A 137 -11.26 5.23 2.98
N CYS A 138 -10.61 4.80 1.91
CA CYS A 138 -9.15 4.78 1.78
C CYS A 138 -8.61 6.06 1.11
N SER A 139 -7.35 6.38 1.39
CA SER A 139 -6.57 7.39 0.66
C SER A 139 -5.19 6.83 0.27
N PHE A 140 -4.40 7.62 -0.45
CA PHE A 140 -3.07 7.24 -0.93
C PHE A 140 -1.95 7.39 0.11
N ILE A 141 -2.26 7.96 1.29
CA ILE A 141 -1.32 8.07 2.40
C ILE A 141 -0.75 6.69 2.74
N CYS A 142 0.47 6.67 3.27
CA CYS A 142 1.15 5.40 3.58
C CYS A 142 1.26 4.47 2.36
N HIS A 143 1.54 5.04 1.19
CA HIS A 143 1.71 4.30 -0.07
C HIS A 143 0.52 3.40 -0.42
N GLY A 144 -0.71 3.88 -0.17
CA GLY A 144 -1.92 3.18 -0.59
C GLY A 144 -2.20 1.85 0.13
N GLY A 145 -1.55 1.57 1.26
CA GLY A 145 -1.67 0.27 1.94
C GLY A 145 -3.12 -0.11 2.33
N CYS A 146 -4.00 0.87 2.51
CA CYS A 146 -5.44 0.63 2.70
C CYS A 146 -6.07 -0.13 1.51
N TYR A 147 -5.73 0.24 0.27
CA TYR A 147 -6.23 -0.42 -0.93
C TYR A 147 -5.70 -1.87 -1.01
N HIS A 148 -4.40 -2.06 -0.78
CA HIS A 148 -3.76 -3.39 -0.83
C HIS A 148 -4.36 -4.33 0.22
N GLY A 149 -4.48 -3.87 1.47
CA GLY A 149 -5.16 -4.55 2.57
C GLY A 149 -6.54 -5.10 2.22
N THR A 150 -7.33 -4.27 1.53
CA THR A 150 -8.69 -4.64 1.15
C THR A 150 -8.67 -5.75 0.10
N VAL A 151 -7.75 -5.70 -0.88
CA VAL A 151 -7.61 -6.73 -1.92
C VAL A 151 -7.12 -8.05 -1.33
N GLU A 152 -6.18 -8.01 -0.37
CA GLU A 152 -5.73 -9.20 0.36
C GLU A 152 -6.88 -9.85 1.13
N ALA A 153 -7.71 -9.06 1.82
CA ALA A 153 -8.88 -9.58 2.53
C ALA A 153 -9.93 -10.16 1.57
N TYR A 154 -10.15 -9.52 0.41
CA TYR A 154 -11.00 -10.06 -0.64
C TYR A 154 -10.54 -11.45 -1.08
N LEU A 155 -9.28 -11.59 -1.50
CA LEU A 155 -8.75 -12.86 -1.99
C LEU A 155 -8.73 -13.93 -0.89
N ASN A 156 -8.39 -13.56 0.34
CA ASN A 156 -8.47 -14.47 1.48
C ASN A 156 -9.89 -14.96 1.76
N SER A 157 -10.90 -14.07 1.64
CA SER A 157 -12.30 -14.40 1.93
C SER A 157 -12.90 -15.44 0.98
N LYS A 158 -12.29 -15.65 -0.18
CA LYS A 158 -12.67 -16.71 -1.11
C LYS A 158 -12.35 -18.11 -0.56
N ASN A 159 -11.69 -18.21 0.60
CA ASN A 159 -11.31 -19.45 1.28
C ASN A 159 -10.50 -20.37 0.37
N ILE A 160 -9.59 -19.78 -0.41
CA ILE A 160 -8.79 -20.49 -1.39
C ILE A 160 -7.38 -20.81 -0.86
N ARG A 161 -7.23 -20.95 0.46
CA ARG A 161 -5.93 -21.30 1.04
C ARG A 161 -5.62 -22.79 0.85
N SER A 162 -4.41 -23.01 0.34
CA SER A 162 -3.78 -24.27 -0.08
C SER A 162 -4.16 -25.49 0.77
N SER A 163 -4.80 -26.46 0.11
CA SER A 163 -4.96 -27.90 0.46
C SER A 163 -6.08 -28.60 -0.33
N SER A 164 -6.84 -27.87 -1.16
CA SER A 164 -7.75 -28.47 -2.15
C SER A 164 -7.15 -28.40 -3.55
N ASP A 165 -7.23 -29.47 -4.34
CA ASP A 165 -6.60 -29.64 -5.66
C ASP A 165 -6.90 -28.56 -6.73
N ASN A 166 -7.77 -27.58 -6.46
CA ASN A 166 -8.21 -26.55 -7.41
C ASN A 166 -8.19 -25.11 -6.84
N SER A 167 -7.34 -24.82 -5.85
CA SER A 167 -7.25 -23.46 -5.29
C SER A 167 -6.84 -22.43 -6.34
N ASP A 168 -5.77 -22.74 -7.07
CA ASP A 168 -5.13 -21.75 -7.94
C ASP A 168 -6.02 -21.45 -9.16
N GLU A 169 -6.77 -22.44 -9.66
CA GLU A 169 -7.75 -22.25 -10.74
C GLU A 169 -8.90 -21.32 -10.32
N LYS A 170 -9.33 -21.37 -9.06
CA LYS A 170 -10.36 -20.47 -8.55
C LYS A 170 -9.83 -19.05 -8.42
N ILE A 171 -8.61 -18.88 -7.92
CA ILE A 171 -7.98 -17.55 -7.82
C ILE A 171 -7.78 -16.98 -9.22
N ALA A 172 -7.24 -17.76 -10.15
CA ALA A 172 -6.98 -17.36 -11.53
C ALA A 172 -8.23 -16.78 -12.23
N LYS A 173 -9.43 -17.31 -11.93
CA LYS A 173 -10.70 -16.80 -12.46
C LYS A 173 -11.14 -15.47 -11.83
N GLU A 174 -10.71 -15.19 -10.61
CA GLU A 174 -11.02 -13.94 -9.89
C GLU A 174 -10.09 -12.79 -10.31
N ILE A 175 -8.80 -13.08 -10.57
CA ILE A 175 -7.78 -12.07 -10.93
C ILE A 175 -8.25 -11.07 -12.02
N PRO A 176 -8.71 -11.50 -13.21
CA PRO A 176 -9.03 -10.57 -14.29
C PRO A 176 -10.29 -9.74 -14.07
N ILE A 177 -11.11 -10.07 -13.07
CA ILE A 177 -12.39 -9.36 -12.81
C ILE A 177 -12.39 -8.58 -11.49
N LEU A 178 -11.44 -8.82 -10.59
CA LEU A 178 -11.42 -8.30 -9.22
C LEU A 178 -11.50 -6.76 -9.20
N CYS A 179 -10.66 -6.11 -9.99
CA CYS A 179 -10.56 -4.65 -10.04
C CYS A 179 -11.49 -4.00 -11.06
N GLY A 180 -12.38 -4.75 -11.74
CA GLY A 180 -13.22 -4.20 -12.79
C GLY A 180 -12.39 -3.56 -13.91
N LYS A 181 -12.76 -2.34 -14.34
CA LYS A 181 -12.05 -1.58 -15.38
C LYS A 181 -11.52 -0.27 -14.83
N GLN A 182 -10.44 0.24 -15.40
CA GLN A 182 -9.88 1.56 -15.06
C GLN A 182 -10.88 2.73 -15.25
N SER A 183 -11.93 2.54 -16.06
CA SER A 183 -13.03 3.51 -16.22
C SER A 183 -13.97 3.60 -15.02
N ASP A 184 -13.96 2.59 -14.15
CA ASP A 184 -14.85 2.48 -13.00
C ASP A 184 -14.34 3.31 -11.80
N TYR A 185 -13.15 3.91 -11.95
CA TYR A 185 -12.48 4.71 -10.93
C TYR A 185 -12.36 6.16 -11.36
N ASP A 186 -12.74 7.07 -10.47
CA ASP A 186 -12.63 8.52 -10.68
C ASP A 186 -11.17 8.97 -10.79
N ILE A 187 -10.25 8.24 -10.13
CA ILE A 187 -8.81 8.51 -10.12
C ILE A 187 -8.11 7.25 -10.66
N PRO A 188 -7.34 7.34 -11.75
CA PRO A 188 -6.60 6.21 -12.34
C PRO A 188 -5.75 5.44 -11.33
N GLN A 189 -5.08 6.15 -10.43
CA GLN A 189 -4.21 5.56 -9.43
C GLN A 189 -4.97 4.56 -8.53
N LYS A 190 -6.27 4.77 -8.21
CA LYS A 190 -7.03 3.78 -7.41
C LYS A 190 -7.15 2.42 -8.10
N TYR A 191 -7.25 2.41 -9.43
CA TYR A 191 -7.24 1.17 -10.21
C TYR A 191 -5.84 0.53 -10.16
N ASP A 192 -4.78 1.32 -10.33
CA ASP A 192 -3.40 0.82 -10.25
C ASP A 192 -3.08 0.26 -8.86
N GLU A 193 -3.54 0.91 -7.77
CA GLU A 193 -3.41 0.38 -6.40
C GLU A 193 -4.21 -0.91 -6.21
N CYS A 194 -5.37 -1.05 -6.87
CA CYS A 194 -6.11 -2.31 -6.86
C CYS A 194 -5.31 -3.43 -7.52
N VAL A 195 -4.81 -3.20 -8.73
CA VAL A 195 -4.05 -4.21 -9.50
C VAL A 195 -2.71 -4.52 -8.82
N HIS A 196 -2.03 -3.53 -8.25
CA HIS A 196 -0.87 -3.76 -7.38
C HIS A 196 -1.26 -4.61 -6.16
N GLY A 197 -2.38 -4.28 -5.51
CA GLY A 197 -2.94 -5.04 -4.38
C GLY A 197 -3.29 -6.49 -4.73
N ILE A 198 -3.57 -6.82 -6.00
CA ILE A 198 -3.70 -8.21 -6.45
C ILE A 198 -2.40 -8.97 -6.19
N GLY A 199 -1.24 -8.39 -6.51
CA GLY A 199 0.06 -9.02 -6.27
C GLY A 199 0.35 -9.29 -4.80
N HIS A 200 -0.05 -8.37 -3.91
CA HIS A 200 0.01 -8.60 -2.45
C HIS A 200 -0.91 -9.75 -2.03
N GLY A 201 -2.17 -9.70 -2.48
CA GLY A 201 -3.15 -10.71 -2.13
C GLY A 201 -2.81 -12.10 -2.68
N THR A 202 -2.21 -12.22 -3.88
CA THR A 202 -1.73 -13.50 -4.41
C THR A 202 -0.62 -14.07 -3.54
N MET A 203 0.37 -13.27 -3.15
CA MET A 203 1.41 -13.68 -2.19
C MET A 203 0.81 -14.17 -0.87
N TYR A 204 -0.25 -13.53 -0.37
CA TYR A 204 -0.91 -13.92 0.87
C TYR A 204 -1.67 -15.27 0.78
N VAL A 205 -2.30 -15.57 -0.37
CA VAL A 205 -3.09 -16.82 -0.55
C VAL A 205 -2.27 -17.99 -1.07
N THR A 206 -1.13 -17.74 -1.74
CA THR A 206 -0.19 -18.76 -2.20
C THR A 206 0.88 -19.10 -1.17
N ASP A 207 0.77 -18.61 0.06
CA ASP A 207 1.77 -18.81 1.12
C ASP A 207 3.17 -18.33 0.68
N GLN A 208 3.24 -17.13 0.10
CA GLN A 208 4.47 -16.48 -0.37
C GLN A 208 5.23 -17.24 -1.48
N GLU A 209 4.55 -18.12 -2.22
CA GLU A 209 5.14 -18.79 -3.38
C GLU A 209 5.24 -17.83 -4.58
N VAL A 210 6.37 -17.13 -4.70
CA VAL A 210 6.61 -16.08 -5.72
C VAL A 210 6.30 -16.56 -7.15
N PRO A 211 6.80 -17.72 -7.64
CA PRO A 211 6.49 -18.17 -8.99
C PRO A 211 5.00 -18.39 -9.24
N ILE A 212 4.28 -18.92 -8.24
CA ILE A 212 2.83 -19.16 -8.34
C ILE A 212 2.08 -17.82 -8.35
N ALA A 213 2.47 -16.88 -7.48
CA ALA A 213 1.87 -15.55 -7.42
C ALA A 213 2.05 -14.78 -8.76
N LEU A 214 3.21 -14.89 -9.40
CA LEU A 214 3.47 -14.30 -10.72
C LEU A 214 2.61 -14.96 -11.83
N GLN A 215 2.44 -16.27 -11.80
CA GLN A 215 1.57 -16.99 -12.75
C GLN A 215 0.09 -16.61 -12.60
N LEU A 216 -0.35 -16.25 -11.39
CA LEU A 216 -1.68 -15.69 -11.16
C LEU A 216 -1.81 -14.29 -11.76
N CYS A 217 -0.76 -13.45 -11.66
CA CYS A 217 -0.73 -12.14 -12.33
C CYS A 217 -0.75 -12.27 -13.87
N ASP A 218 -0.21 -13.35 -14.45
CA ASP A 218 -0.27 -13.61 -15.90
C ASP A 218 -1.71 -13.71 -16.44
N GLN A 219 -2.72 -13.90 -15.58
CA GLN A 219 -4.13 -13.96 -15.98
C GLN A 219 -4.68 -12.59 -16.41
N LEU A 220 -3.97 -11.50 -16.08
CA LEU A 220 -4.29 -10.15 -16.56
C LEU A 220 -3.92 -10.03 -18.04
N THR A 221 -4.72 -9.27 -18.80
CA THR A 221 -4.61 -9.24 -20.27
C THR A 221 -3.72 -8.11 -20.79
N SER A 222 -3.61 -6.99 -20.07
CA SER A 222 -2.76 -5.88 -20.47
C SER A 222 -1.38 -5.97 -19.81
N SER A 223 -0.34 -5.54 -20.52
CA SER A 223 1.02 -5.51 -19.98
C SER A 223 1.15 -4.57 -18.79
N HIS A 224 0.41 -3.46 -18.78
CA HIS A 224 0.36 -2.52 -17.66
C HIS A 224 -0.19 -3.17 -16.40
N ASP A 225 -1.31 -3.89 -16.50
CA ASP A 225 -1.91 -4.58 -15.36
C ASP A 225 -1.00 -5.70 -14.84
N GLN A 226 -0.39 -6.46 -15.76
CA GLN A 226 0.59 -7.49 -15.42
C GLN A 226 1.77 -6.89 -14.64
N GLU A 227 2.38 -5.82 -15.14
CA GLU A 227 3.49 -5.13 -14.48
C GLU A 227 3.08 -4.57 -13.11
N ALA A 228 1.90 -3.96 -12.99
CA ALA A 228 1.36 -3.49 -11.72
C ALA A 228 1.19 -4.65 -10.72
N CYS A 229 0.64 -5.78 -11.15
CA CYS A 229 0.48 -6.96 -10.31
C CYS A 229 1.83 -7.58 -9.91
N TYR A 230 2.76 -7.76 -10.86
CA TYR A 230 4.12 -8.25 -10.55
C TYR A 230 4.83 -7.34 -9.55
N SER A 231 4.66 -6.02 -9.67
CA SER A 231 5.24 -5.07 -8.72
C SER A 231 4.71 -5.28 -7.30
N GLY A 232 3.44 -5.64 -7.14
CA GLY A 232 2.86 -6.03 -5.85
C GLY A 232 3.45 -7.32 -5.30
N VAL A 233 3.62 -8.34 -6.14
CA VAL A 233 4.26 -9.62 -5.76
C VAL A 233 5.69 -9.40 -5.27
N PHE A 234 6.48 -8.62 -6.01
CA PHE A 234 7.87 -8.36 -5.65
C PHE A 234 8.01 -7.37 -4.48
N HIS A 235 7.09 -6.42 -4.34
CA HIS A 235 7.00 -5.58 -3.15
C HIS A 235 6.76 -6.46 -1.92
N GLU A 236 5.74 -7.32 -1.95
CA GLU A 236 5.42 -8.18 -0.81
C GLU A 236 6.54 -9.19 -0.53
N ASN A 237 7.22 -9.73 -1.55
CA ASN A 237 8.40 -10.56 -1.34
C ASN A 237 9.54 -9.79 -0.64
N SER A 238 9.75 -8.52 -1.02
CA SER A 238 10.77 -7.68 -0.39
C SER A 238 10.37 -7.25 1.03
N SER A 239 9.12 -6.86 1.28
CA SER A 239 8.64 -6.44 2.61
C SER A 239 8.60 -7.63 3.57
N SER A 240 8.02 -8.76 3.16
CA SER A 240 7.95 -9.98 3.96
C SER A 240 9.33 -10.56 4.28
N SER A 241 10.35 -10.32 3.44
CA SER A 241 11.72 -10.70 3.82
C SER A 241 12.19 -9.97 5.10
N THR A 242 11.67 -8.76 5.38
CA THR A 242 11.90 -7.93 6.60
C THR A 242 11.01 -8.29 7.79
N ASN A 243 10.07 -9.21 7.61
CA ASN A 243 9.24 -9.71 8.68
C ASN A 243 10.00 -10.78 9.49
N THR A 244 10.25 -10.49 10.77
CA THR A 244 10.92 -11.40 11.70
C THR A 244 10.05 -12.59 12.13
N ASP A 245 8.73 -12.45 12.03
CA ASP A 245 7.73 -13.43 12.48
C ASP A 245 7.34 -14.41 11.36
N HIS A 246 7.40 -13.97 10.09
CA HIS A 246 7.09 -14.75 8.88
C HIS A 246 8.07 -14.41 7.74
N PRO A 247 9.31 -14.92 7.80
CA PRO A 247 10.33 -14.55 6.82
C PRO A 247 9.97 -15.06 5.42
N GLY A 248 10.15 -14.18 4.42
CA GLY A 248 9.97 -14.49 3.00
C GLY A 248 10.74 -15.74 2.55
N LYS A 249 10.09 -16.59 1.73
CA LYS A 249 10.67 -17.83 1.19
C LYS A 249 11.72 -17.61 0.10
N TYR A 250 11.68 -16.47 -0.58
CA TYR A 250 12.45 -16.22 -1.80
C TYR A 250 13.60 -15.24 -1.60
N TYR A 251 14.37 -15.46 -0.52
CA TYR A 251 15.61 -14.73 -0.23
C TYR A 251 16.72 -15.71 0.15
N LYS A 252 17.93 -15.47 -0.38
CA LYS A 252 19.14 -16.20 -0.02
C LYS A 252 20.29 -15.22 0.22
N LYS A 253 20.91 -15.29 1.40
CA LYS A 253 22.05 -14.43 1.76
C LYS A 253 23.29 -14.75 0.92
N ASP A 254 23.45 -16.00 0.54
CA ASP A 254 24.54 -16.55 -0.26
C ASP A 254 24.30 -16.46 -1.78
N ASP A 255 23.08 -16.14 -2.21
CA ASP A 255 22.74 -15.85 -3.61
C ASP A 255 21.93 -14.54 -3.71
N PRO A 256 22.61 -13.38 -3.74
CA PRO A 256 21.94 -12.08 -3.83
C PRO A 256 21.06 -11.90 -5.07
N MET A 257 21.24 -12.69 -6.14
CA MET A 257 20.44 -12.54 -7.36
C MET A 257 19.19 -13.43 -7.35
N TYR A 258 19.03 -14.28 -6.32
CA TYR A 258 17.81 -15.06 -6.11
C TYR A 258 16.66 -14.18 -5.59
N PRO A 259 15.43 -14.31 -6.12
CA PRO A 259 14.99 -15.34 -7.07
C PRO A 259 15.09 -14.92 -8.54
N CYS A 260 15.53 -13.71 -8.85
CA CYS A 260 15.54 -13.20 -10.22
C CYS A 260 16.35 -14.07 -11.20
N ASN A 261 17.37 -14.79 -10.73
CA ASN A 261 18.15 -15.71 -11.56
C ASN A 261 17.42 -17.01 -11.95
N ILE A 262 16.27 -17.34 -11.37
CA ILE A 262 15.46 -18.53 -11.69
C ILE A 262 14.14 -18.21 -12.40
N LEU A 263 13.80 -16.92 -12.53
CA LEU A 263 12.53 -16.48 -13.10
C LEU A 263 12.61 -16.25 -14.61
N GLU A 264 11.45 -16.26 -15.27
CA GLU A 264 11.33 -15.94 -16.69
C GLU A 264 11.64 -14.47 -16.98
N GLU A 265 12.14 -14.20 -18.20
CA GLU A 265 12.63 -12.88 -18.62
C GLU A 265 11.62 -11.74 -18.42
N LYS A 266 10.32 -12.03 -18.62
CA LYS A 266 9.22 -11.07 -18.46
C LYS A 266 9.10 -10.51 -17.03
N TYR A 267 9.55 -11.24 -16.01
CA TYR A 267 9.46 -10.81 -14.62
C TYR A 267 10.69 -10.04 -14.14
N LEU A 268 11.82 -10.18 -14.85
CA LEU A 268 13.12 -9.74 -14.38
C LEU A 268 13.27 -8.22 -14.18
N PRO A 269 12.69 -7.33 -15.01
CA PRO A 269 12.79 -5.89 -14.77
C PRO A 269 12.30 -5.50 -13.36
N LEU A 270 11.11 -6.00 -12.99
CA LEU A 270 10.52 -5.72 -11.68
C LEU A 270 11.16 -6.55 -10.57
N CYS A 271 11.61 -7.77 -10.83
CA CYS A 271 12.35 -8.54 -9.84
C CYS A 271 13.61 -7.79 -9.39
N TYR A 272 14.46 -7.36 -10.34
CA TYR A 272 15.69 -6.63 -10.02
C TYR A 272 15.43 -5.23 -9.47
N ARG A 273 14.29 -4.61 -9.82
CA ARG A 273 13.81 -3.39 -9.18
C ARG A 273 13.71 -3.57 -7.66
N TYR A 274 12.92 -4.53 -7.21
CA TYR A 274 12.69 -4.77 -5.78
C TYR A 274 13.85 -5.50 -5.09
N GLN A 275 14.72 -6.19 -5.84
CA GLN A 275 15.97 -6.75 -5.31
C GLN A 275 16.87 -5.67 -4.69
N SER A 276 16.81 -4.43 -5.20
CA SER A 276 17.51 -3.28 -4.64
C SER A 276 17.10 -2.98 -3.18
N SER A 277 15.82 -3.12 -2.86
CA SER A 277 15.30 -2.96 -1.48
C SER A 277 15.84 -4.06 -0.56
N PHE A 278 15.88 -5.28 -1.06
CA PHE A 278 16.50 -6.41 -0.38
C PHE A 278 18.01 -6.17 -0.13
N PHE A 279 18.76 -5.70 -1.13
CA PHE A 279 20.18 -5.34 -1.00
C PHE A 279 20.42 -4.30 0.09
N ALA A 280 19.62 -3.23 0.06
CA ALA A 280 19.69 -2.16 1.06
C ALA A 280 19.44 -2.73 2.46
N PHE A 281 18.33 -3.44 2.68
CA PHE A 281 17.95 -3.84 4.03
C PHE A 281 18.84 -4.96 4.60
N PHE A 282 19.03 -6.08 3.89
CA PHE A 282 19.62 -7.30 4.45
C PHE A 282 21.12 -7.44 4.29
N LEU A 283 21.62 -7.01 3.13
CA LEU A 283 23.01 -7.26 2.77
C LEU A 283 23.92 -6.12 3.22
N THR A 284 23.38 -4.90 3.27
CA THR A 284 24.19 -3.69 3.42
C THR A 284 23.74 -2.79 4.58
N ASN A 285 22.60 -3.11 5.24
CA ASN A 285 22.06 -2.31 6.34
C ASN A 285 21.91 -0.81 5.97
N HIS A 286 21.34 -0.55 4.80
CA HIS A 286 21.13 0.75 4.17
C HIS A 286 22.42 1.53 3.87
N ASP A 287 23.56 0.84 3.75
CA ASP A 287 24.74 1.42 3.10
C ASP A 287 24.48 1.50 1.59
N TRP A 288 24.11 2.71 1.15
CA TRP A 288 23.74 2.97 -0.24
C TRP A 288 24.90 2.78 -1.22
N GLN A 289 26.16 2.98 -0.81
CA GLN A 289 27.31 2.72 -1.67
C GLN A 289 27.50 1.22 -1.88
N GLN A 290 27.36 0.42 -0.83
CA GLN A 290 27.37 -1.04 -0.96
C GLN A 290 26.16 -1.55 -1.76
N THR A 291 24.99 -0.95 -1.56
CA THR A 291 23.78 -1.26 -2.35
C THR A 291 24.01 -0.97 -3.84
N ALA A 292 24.63 0.16 -4.18
CA ALA A 292 25.00 0.50 -5.54
C ALA A 292 25.97 -0.53 -6.15
N ASN A 293 26.95 -1.02 -5.37
CA ASN A 293 27.88 -2.06 -5.82
C ASN A 293 27.18 -3.40 -6.10
N LEU A 294 26.08 -3.71 -5.41
CA LEU A 294 25.23 -4.86 -5.72
C LEU A 294 24.39 -4.61 -6.98
N CYS A 295 23.81 -3.42 -7.14
CA CYS A 295 23.11 -3.05 -8.38
C CYS A 295 24.02 -3.07 -9.62
N LEU A 296 25.33 -2.80 -9.50
CA LEU A 296 26.28 -2.94 -10.60
C LEU A 296 26.52 -4.40 -11.04
N GLN A 297 26.18 -5.38 -10.19
CA GLN A 297 26.28 -6.81 -10.50
C GLN A 297 25.01 -7.36 -11.17
N VAL A 298 23.90 -6.64 -11.10
CA VAL A 298 22.68 -6.94 -11.85
C VAL A 298 22.97 -6.88 -13.36
N PRO A 299 22.37 -7.75 -14.19
CA PRO A 299 22.56 -7.71 -15.64
C PRO A 299 22.34 -6.29 -16.19
N PRO A 300 23.20 -5.77 -17.10
CA PRO A 300 23.18 -4.37 -17.52
C PRO A 300 21.81 -3.85 -17.98
N LYS A 301 20.99 -4.71 -18.61
CA LYS A 301 19.64 -4.37 -19.08
C LYS A 301 18.62 -4.08 -17.96
N TYR A 302 18.91 -4.43 -16.71
CA TYR A 302 18.01 -4.23 -15.54
C TYR A 302 18.60 -3.31 -14.46
N GLN A 303 19.77 -2.71 -14.73
CA GLN A 303 20.42 -1.83 -13.75
C GLN A 303 19.63 -0.55 -13.55
N TYR A 304 18.94 -0.05 -14.58
CA TYR A 304 18.09 1.14 -14.48
C TYR A 304 17.07 0.98 -13.36
N GLU A 305 16.36 -0.15 -13.33
CA GLU A 305 15.33 -0.47 -12.35
C GLU A 305 15.91 -0.61 -10.95
N CYS A 306 17.07 -1.26 -10.80
CA CYS A 306 17.74 -1.42 -9.51
C CYS A 306 18.13 -0.06 -8.91
N PHE A 307 18.72 0.84 -9.72
CA PHE A 307 19.11 2.18 -9.27
C PHE A 307 17.92 3.11 -9.05
N GLN A 308 16.83 2.97 -9.83
CA GLN A 308 15.61 3.74 -9.61
C GLN A 308 15.02 3.43 -8.23
N THR A 309 15.03 2.17 -7.81
CA THR A 309 14.50 1.79 -6.49
C THR A 309 15.37 2.22 -5.32
N ILE A 310 16.67 2.44 -5.49
CA ILE A 310 17.48 3.12 -4.45
C ILE A 310 16.86 4.48 -4.12
N GLY A 311 16.42 5.20 -5.15
CA GLY A 311 15.68 6.45 -5.02
C GLY A 311 14.32 6.29 -4.34
N THR A 312 13.52 5.32 -4.78
CA THR A 312 12.18 5.11 -4.19
C THR A 312 12.28 4.77 -2.70
N ASN A 313 13.30 4.01 -2.31
CA ASN A 313 13.54 3.59 -0.93
C ASN A 313 13.92 4.76 -0.02
N GLN A 314 14.48 5.86 -0.55
CA GLN A 314 14.78 7.03 0.26
C GLN A 314 13.54 7.60 0.95
N VAL A 315 12.39 7.56 0.28
CA VAL A 315 11.10 8.07 0.79
C VAL A 315 10.51 7.17 1.88
N GLY A 316 10.88 5.89 1.92
CA GLY A 316 10.58 5.00 3.06
C GLY A 316 11.62 5.08 4.17
N PHE A 317 12.86 5.44 3.84
CA PHE A 317 14.01 5.46 4.74
C PHE A 317 14.10 6.73 5.61
N THR A 318 13.82 7.90 5.03
CA THR A 318 13.96 9.19 5.72
C THR A 318 12.90 10.18 5.28
N GLN A 319 12.63 11.19 6.12
CA GLN A 319 11.84 12.37 5.74
C GLN A 319 12.71 13.57 5.36
N ASP A 320 14.03 13.47 5.56
CA ASP A 320 14.98 14.53 5.24
C ASP A 320 15.31 14.53 3.73
N LEU A 321 14.73 15.49 3.01
CA LEU A 321 14.92 15.66 1.57
C LEU A 321 16.38 15.87 1.16
N GLY A 322 17.18 16.54 2.01
CA GLY A 322 18.60 16.77 1.78
C GLY A 322 19.39 15.47 1.88
N LEU A 323 19.05 14.63 2.86
CA LEU A 323 19.64 13.29 2.98
C LEU A 323 19.27 12.39 1.78
N MET A 324 18.02 12.46 1.30
CA MET A 324 17.61 11.72 0.08
C MET A 324 18.50 12.11 -1.12
N ALA A 325 18.73 13.41 -1.32
CA ALA A 325 19.57 13.92 -2.40
C ALA A 325 21.02 13.48 -2.22
N GLN A 326 21.58 13.61 -1.01
CA GLN A 326 22.94 13.18 -0.69
C GLN A 326 23.16 11.69 -0.98
N ASN A 327 22.19 10.85 -0.63
CA ASN A 327 22.26 9.41 -0.91
C ASN A 327 22.25 9.15 -2.42
N CYS A 328 21.41 9.86 -3.19
CA CYS A 328 21.44 9.75 -4.65
C CYS A 328 22.76 10.25 -5.27
N TYR A 329 23.41 11.27 -4.71
CA TYR A 329 24.73 11.73 -5.18
C TYR A 329 25.86 10.75 -4.90
N SER A 330 25.68 9.83 -3.94
CA SER A 330 26.63 8.75 -3.70
C SER A 330 26.59 7.65 -4.77
N MET A 331 25.59 7.66 -5.66
CA MET A 331 25.50 6.73 -6.78
C MET A 331 26.55 7.06 -7.86
N PRO A 332 26.95 6.08 -8.70
CA PRO A 332 27.79 6.36 -9.86
C PRO A 332 27.15 7.46 -10.74
N PRO A 333 27.93 8.39 -11.33
CA PRO A 333 27.40 9.58 -11.99
C PRO A 333 26.29 9.31 -13.01
N GLN A 334 26.38 8.21 -13.76
CA GLN A 334 25.39 7.82 -14.77
C GLN A 334 24.04 7.36 -14.19
N TYR A 335 23.94 7.06 -12.89
CA TYR A 335 22.71 6.61 -12.21
C TYR A 335 22.15 7.65 -11.22
N GLN A 336 22.83 8.77 -10.98
CA GLN A 336 22.36 9.79 -10.04
C GLN A 336 20.97 10.33 -10.43
N SER A 337 20.77 10.68 -11.70
CA SER A 337 19.46 11.14 -12.20
C SER A 337 18.38 10.06 -12.09
N ILE A 338 18.76 8.78 -12.24
CA ILE A 338 17.83 7.65 -12.12
C ILE A 338 17.36 7.48 -10.66
N CYS A 339 18.28 7.59 -9.70
CA CYS A 339 17.95 7.62 -8.28
C CYS A 339 17.03 8.81 -7.95
N ILE A 340 17.37 10.01 -8.42
CA ILE A 340 16.55 11.22 -8.20
C ILE A 340 15.14 11.04 -8.78
N SER A 341 15.01 10.48 -9.98
CA SER A 341 13.70 10.13 -10.54
C SER A 341 12.93 9.15 -9.66
N GLY A 342 13.61 8.17 -9.06
CA GLY A 342 13.01 7.26 -8.09
C GLY A 342 12.44 7.97 -6.85
N VAL A 343 13.17 8.95 -6.30
CA VAL A 343 12.68 9.78 -5.19
C VAL A 343 11.40 10.51 -5.60
N VAL A 344 11.40 11.15 -6.78
CA VAL A 344 10.22 11.88 -7.29
C VAL A 344 9.02 10.97 -7.51
N ILE A 345 9.22 9.78 -8.09
CA ILE A 345 8.15 8.78 -8.29
C ILE A 345 7.54 8.39 -6.94
N SER A 346 8.38 8.13 -5.94
CA SER A 346 7.91 7.67 -4.62
C SER A 346 7.24 8.79 -3.81
N LEU A 347 7.75 10.03 -3.88
CA LEU A 347 7.08 11.19 -3.31
C LEU A 347 5.71 11.45 -3.97
N ALA A 348 5.60 11.31 -5.29
CA ALA A 348 4.34 11.42 -6.00
C ALA A 348 3.36 10.32 -5.62
N GLY A 349 3.80 9.07 -5.51
CA GLY A 349 2.92 7.98 -5.09
C GLY A 349 2.42 8.14 -3.65
N ARG A 350 3.27 8.61 -2.73
CA ARG A 350 2.95 8.78 -1.31
C ARG A 350 2.05 10.00 -1.04
N TYR A 351 2.32 11.10 -1.72
CA TYR A 351 1.70 12.40 -1.46
C TYR A 351 0.78 12.82 -2.62
N THR A 352 -0.21 11.98 -2.94
CA THR A 352 -1.13 12.21 -4.06
C THR A 352 -1.81 13.57 -4.00
N ASN A 353 -1.70 14.37 -5.07
CA ASN A 353 -2.18 15.76 -5.16
C ASN A 353 -1.53 16.77 -4.19
N GLN A 354 -0.44 16.41 -3.52
CA GLN A 354 0.32 17.26 -2.60
C GLN A 354 1.76 17.48 -3.14
N PRO A 355 1.95 18.34 -4.15
CA PRO A 355 3.22 18.48 -4.86
C PRO A 355 4.32 19.18 -4.03
N GLU A 356 4.01 19.68 -2.83
CA GLU A 356 4.89 20.51 -2.01
C GLU A 356 6.23 19.81 -1.71
N LYS A 357 6.20 18.51 -1.38
CA LYS A 357 7.43 17.75 -1.09
C LYS A 357 8.28 17.51 -2.35
N ILE A 358 7.66 17.28 -3.51
CA ILE A 358 8.38 17.14 -4.79
C ILE A 358 9.01 18.48 -5.19
N LEU A 359 8.26 19.57 -5.08
CA LEU A 359 8.73 20.92 -5.37
C LEU A 359 9.91 21.30 -4.46
N ALA A 360 9.80 21.03 -3.16
CA ALA A 360 10.86 21.26 -2.20
C ALA A 360 12.11 20.41 -2.53
N PHE A 361 11.93 19.13 -2.85
CA PHE A 361 13.04 18.25 -3.23
C PHE A 361 13.72 18.75 -4.51
N CYS A 362 12.98 18.91 -5.62
CA CYS A 362 13.56 19.34 -6.90
C CYS A 362 14.18 20.75 -6.86
N SER A 363 13.70 21.65 -6.01
CA SER A 363 14.34 22.98 -5.85
C SER A 363 15.62 22.95 -5.02
N SER A 364 15.80 21.92 -4.17
CA SER A 364 16.96 21.79 -3.27
C SER A 364 18.17 21.06 -3.87
N ILE A 365 18.00 20.35 -4.99
CA ILE A 365 19.05 19.57 -5.64
C ILE A 365 19.90 20.41 -6.61
N ASP A 366 21.09 19.89 -6.94
CA ASP A 366 22.02 20.46 -7.92
C ASP A 366 21.33 20.86 -9.23
N PRO A 367 21.62 22.05 -9.80
CA PRO A 367 20.97 22.56 -11.01
C PRO A 367 21.05 21.63 -12.23
N ASN A 368 22.11 20.83 -12.35
CA ASN A 368 22.26 19.86 -13.44
C ASN A 368 21.28 18.68 -13.35
N GLN A 369 20.72 18.41 -12.17
CA GLN A 369 19.73 17.35 -11.94
C GLN A 369 18.28 17.88 -11.97
N GLN A 370 18.08 19.19 -11.79
CA GLN A 370 16.74 19.80 -11.71
C GLN A 370 15.90 19.53 -12.97
N LEU A 371 16.51 19.55 -14.16
CA LEU A 371 15.81 19.25 -15.40
C LEU A 371 15.19 17.84 -15.40
N ALA A 372 15.95 16.83 -14.96
CA ALA A 372 15.45 15.46 -14.85
C ALA A 372 14.37 15.34 -13.75
N CYS A 373 14.57 16.02 -12.62
CA CYS A 373 13.64 16.00 -11.49
C CYS A 373 12.27 16.58 -11.86
N TYR A 374 12.23 17.79 -12.43
CA TYR A 374 10.98 18.43 -12.85
C TYR A 374 10.33 17.72 -14.03
N GLY A 375 11.13 17.13 -14.94
CA GLY A 375 10.60 16.25 -15.98
C GLY A 375 9.89 15.03 -15.39
N GLN A 376 10.50 14.33 -14.43
CA GLN A 376 9.88 13.20 -13.75
C GLN A 376 8.65 13.60 -12.94
N MET A 377 8.66 14.78 -12.32
CA MET A 377 7.50 15.33 -11.62
C MET A 377 6.31 15.46 -12.57
N GLY A 378 6.53 16.05 -13.76
CA GLY A 378 5.50 16.16 -14.79
C GLY A 378 4.91 14.82 -15.24
N LYS A 379 5.76 13.80 -15.44
CA LYS A 379 5.30 12.43 -15.77
C LYS A 379 4.45 11.82 -14.66
N SER A 380 4.92 11.97 -13.42
CA SER A 380 4.21 11.44 -12.24
C SER A 380 2.85 12.12 -12.08
N ILE A 381 2.78 13.42 -12.38
CA ILE A 381 1.51 14.16 -12.35
C ILE A 381 0.54 13.72 -13.45
N SER A 382 1.06 13.34 -14.62
CA SER A 382 0.22 12.75 -15.67
C SER A 382 -0.31 11.37 -15.31
N ALA A 383 0.40 10.60 -14.48
CA ALA A 383 0.00 9.26 -14.08
C ALA A 383 -1.22 9.25 -13.13
N TRP A 384 -1.28 10.15 -12.15
CA TRP A 384 -2.35 10.16 -11.13
C TRP A 384 -3.59 11.03 -11.49
N SER A 385 -3.52 11.87 -12.55
CA SER A 385 -4.54 12.87 -12.87
C SER A 385 -4.77 12.94 -14.38
N ARG A 386 -6.03 12.71 -14.79
CA ARG A 386 -6.47 12.85 -16.19
C ARG A 386 -6.71 14.31 -16.60
N ASP A 387 -6.66 15.25 -15.66
CA ASP A 387 -6.91 16.66 -15.92
C ASP A 387 -5.59 17.39 -16.27
N SER A 388 -5.46 17.77 -17.54
CA SER A 388 -4.32 18.55 -18.02
C SER A 388 -4.21 19.92 -17.34
N ASN A 389 -5.31 20.48 -16.83
CA ASN A 389 -5.26 21.73 -16.07
C ASN A 389 -4.60 21.51 -14.70
N SER A 390 -4.86 20.39 -14.03
CA SER A 390 -4.19 20.02 -12.78
C SER A 390 -2.68 19.97 -12.95
N LYS A 391 -2.19 19.34 -14.04
CA LYS A 391 -0.76 19.32 -14.36
C LYS A 391 -0.19 20.72 -14.57
N LYS A 392 -0.85 21.51 -15.41
CA LYS A 392 -0.46 22.89 -15.68
C LYS A 392 -0.39 23.72 -14.39
N ASN A 393 -1.44 23.67 -13.57
CA ASN A 393 -1.53 24.42 -12.31
C ASN A 393 -0.40 24.04 -11.33
N ILE A 394 -0.05 22.75 -11.26
CA ILE A 394 1.03 22.27 -10.39
C ILE A 394 2.39 22.71 -10.96
N CYS A 395 2.65 22.51 -12.25
CA CYS A 395 3.91 22.88 -12.88
C CYS A 395 4.15 24.40 -12.88
N GLN A 396 3.09 25.22 -12.90
CA GLN A 396 3.18 26.68 -12.75
C GLN A 396 3.63 27.15 -11.37
N LYS A 397 3.63 26.29 -10.35
CA LYS A 397 4.25 26.58 -9.05
C LYS A 397 5.78 26.56 -9.12
N VAL A 398 6.37 26.01 -10.18
CA VAL A 398 7.83 25.99 -10.39
C VAL A 398 8.30 27.40 -10.77
N THR A 399 9.25 27.94 -10.00
CA THR A 399 9.69 29.34 -10.14
C THR A 399 10.47 29.59 -11.43
N ASP A 400 11.25 28.60 -11.90
CA ASP A 400 12.01 28.71 -13.14
C ASP A 400 11.14 28.38 -14.36
N PRO A 401 11.01 29.29 -15.35
CA PRO A 401 10.17 29.07 -16.53
C PRO A 401 10.58 27.87 -17.39
N LEU A 402 11.88 27.56 -17.48
CA LEU A 402 12.38 26.41 -18.22
C LEU A 402 11.88 25.12 -17.57
N PHE A 403 12.04 25.00 -16.24
CA PHE A 403 11.62 23.81 -15.52
C PHE A 403 10.10 23.65 -15.46
N ALA A 404 9.35 24.75 -15.36
CA ALA A 404 7.90 24.73 -15.50
C ALA A 404 7.48 24.16 -16.86
N THR A 405 8.12 24.61 -17.95
CA THR A 405 7.87 24.11 -19.31
C THR A 405 8.21 22.63 -19.45
N ILE A 406 9.33 22.19 -18.88
CA ILE A 406 9.74 20.77 -18.86
C ILE A 406 8.72 19.91 -18.11
N CYS A 407 8.26 20.37 -16.94
CA CYS A 407 7.23 19.69 -16.16
C CYS A 407 5.92 19.57 -16.97
N GLU A 408 5.45 20.65 -17.60
CA GLU A 408 4.20 20.65 -18.37
C GLU A 408 4.25 19.68 -19.56
N ASN A 409 5.37 19.66 -20.28
CA ASN A 409 5.53 18.89 -21.52
C ASN A 409 5.96 17.43 -21.30
N ALA A 410 6.32 17.04 -20.08
CA ALA A 410 6.79 15.69 -19.79
C ALA A 410 5.67 14.65 -19.98
N THR A 411 5.84 13.70 -20.89
CA THR A 411 4.88 12.61 -21.15
C THR A 411 5.24 11.34 -20.42
#